data_AF-A0A661BTV5-F1
#
_entry.id   AF-A0A661BTV5-F1
#
_cell.length_a   1.000
_cell.length_b   1.000
_cell.length_c   1.000
_cell.angle_alpha   90.00
_cell.angle_beta   90.00
_cell.angle_gamma   90.00
#
_symmetry.space_group_name_H-M   'P 1'
#
loop_
_entity.id
_entity.type
_entity.pdbx_description
1 polymer ?
#
loop_
_entity_poly.entity_id
_entity_poly.type
_entity_poly.pdbx_seq_one_letter_code
_entity_poly.pdbx_strand_id
1 'polypeptide(L)'
;HWEGDLIAGSKNSYIATLVERHTRYVMLAKVKNKDTESVVSALIKQSKKLPNELYKSLTWDRGKELADHRRFTMETNIDVYFCDPSSPWQRGSNENTNGLLRQYFPKGTDLSIHSQAKLNAVARQLNERPRKTLEFETPASRFSACVASTG
;
A
#
# COMPACT_ATOMS: atom_id res chain seq x y z
N HIS A 1 -1.49 -7.85 8.32
CA HIS A 1 -2.58 -6.85 8.17
C HIS A 1 -2.00 -5.67 7.38
N TRP A 2 -2.78 -5.05 6.50
CA TRP A 2 -2.27 -4.00 5.61
C TRP A 2 -2.90 -2.65 5.91
N GLU A 3 -2.12 -1.59 5.79
CA GLU A 3 -2.60 -0.21 5.72
C GLU A 3 -2.53 0.26 4.28
N GLY A 4 -3.50 1.06 3.85
CA GLY A 4 -3.52 1.64 2.52
C GLY A 4 -3.78 3.15 2.48
N ASP A 5 -3.26 3.80 1.44
CA ASP A 5 -3.37 5.24 1.19
C ASP A 5 -3.31 5.58 -0.30
N LEU A 6 -3.66 6.81 -0.65
CA LEU A 6 -3.29 7.42 -1.92
C LEU A 6 -2.27 8.54 -1.72
N ILE A 7 -1.12 8.43 -2.40
CA ILE A 7 -0.26 9.58 -2.60
C ILE A 7 -0.69 10.34 -3.85
N ALA A 8 -0.97 11.63 -3.69
CA ALA A 8 -1.31 12.53 -4.79
C ALA A 8 -0.06 13.21 -5.37
N GLY A 9 -0.08 13.44 -6.68
CA GLY A 9 0.84 14.26 -7.44
C GLY A 9 0.14 15.44 -8.12
N SER A 10 0.82 16.09 -9.05
CA SER A 10 0.19 17.07 -9.94
C SER A 10 -0.62 16.40 -11.05
N LYS A 11 -1.39 17.19 -11.80
CA LYS A 11 -2.25 16.73 -12.91
C LYS A 11 -3.24 15.62 -12.53
N ASN A 12 -3.77 15.63 -11.31
CA ASN A 12 -4.67 14.59 -10.80
C ASN A 12 -4.11 13.16 -10.99
N SER A 13 -2.81 13.00 -10.70
CA SER A 13 -2.14 11.70 -10.73
C SER A 13 -2.01 11.13 -9.32
N TYR A 14 -2.15 9.80 -9.20
CA TYR A 14 -2.22 9.12 -7.92
C TYR A 14 -1.48 7.78 -7.96
N ILE A 15 -0.91 7.39 -6.82
CA ILE A 15 -0.39 6.04 -6.58
C ILE A 15 -1.02 5.53 -5.30
N ALA A 16 -1.56 4.32 -5.33
CA ALA A 16 -2.01 3.64 -4.13
C ALA A 16 -0.80 3.00 -3.44
N THR A 17 -0.68 3.25 -2.15
CA THR A 17 0.36 2.68 -1.29
C THR A 17 -0.26 1.65 -0.37
N LEU A 18 0.42 0.52 -0.21
CA LEU A 18 0.00 -0.60 0.63
C LEU A 18 1.18 -1.00 1.50
N VAL A 19 1.01 -1.02 2.82
CA VAL A 19 2.08 -1.31 3.77
C VAL A 19 1.64 -2.36 4.77
N GLU A 20 2.41 -3.43 4.89
CA GLU A 20 2.15 -4.49 5.87
C GLU A 20 2.58 -4.05 7.28
N ARG A 21 1.68 -4.20 8.25
CA ARG A 21 1.76 -3.63 9.61
C ARG A 21 2.77 -4.27 10.55
N HIS A 22 3.35 -5.43 10.24
CA HIS A 22 4.42 -6.03 11.05
C HIS A 22 5.79 -5.83 10.41
N THR A 23 5.88 -6.14 9.14
CA THR A 23 7.12 -6.24 8.37
C THR A 23 7.48 -4.94 7.66
N ARG A 24 6.54 -3.99 7.59
CA ARG A 24 6.67 -2.75 6.80
C ARG A 24 6.89 -3.02 5.31
N TYR A 25 6.50 -4.20 4.82
CA TYR A 25 6.60 -4.53 3.41
C TYR A 25 5.67 -3.64 2.59
N VAL A 26 6.23 -3.01 1.56
CA VAL A 26 5.56 -2.01 0.74
C VAL A 26 5.19 -2.60 -0.60
N MET A 27 3.96 -2.34 -1.01
CA MET A 27 3.47 -2.54 -2.37
C MET A 27 2.90 -1.24 -2.90
N LEU A 28 3.15 -0.97 -4.18
CA LEU A 28 2.65 0.22 -4.85
C LEU A 28 1.79 -0.21 -6.03
N ALA A 29 0.64 0.43 -6.21
CA ALA A 29 -0.23 0.22 -7.35
C ALA A 29 -0.43 1.53 -8.10
N LYS A 30 -0.18 1.49 -9.41
CA LYS A 30 -0.51 2.60 -10.31
C LYS A 30 -2.03 2.67 -10.41
N VAL A 31 -2.57 3.86 -10.19
CA VAL A 31 -4.01 4.12 -10.32
C VAL A 31 -4.24 5.09 -11.47
N LYS A 32 -5.32 4.88 -12.22
CA LYS A 32 -5.68 5.74 -13.36
C LYS A 32 -6.08 7.15 -12.90
N ASN A 33 -6.84 7.24 -11.81
CA ASN A 33 -7.28 8.46 -11.15
C ASN A 33 -7.69 8.12 -9.69
N LYS A 34 -8.30 9.06 -8.95
CA LYS A 34 -8.79 8.82 -7.59
C LYS A 34 -10.24 8.33 -7.49
N ASP A 35 -10.90 7.97 -8.59
CA ASP A 35 -12.25 7.43 -8.48
C ASP A 35 -12.25 6.02 -7.88
N THR A 36 -13.40 5.66 -7.30
CA THR A 36 -13.55 4.41 -6.58
C THR A 36 -13.30 3.19 -7.46
N GLU A 37 -13.75 3.21 -8.72
CA GLU A 37 -13.58 2.09 -9.64
C GLU A 37 -12.10 1.83 -9.91
N SER A 38 -11.36 2.89 -10.24
CA SER A 38 -9.93 2.84 -10.56
C SER A 38 -9.09 2.39 -9.37
N VAL A 39 -9.38 2.92 -8.17
CA VAL A 39 -8.67 2.57 -6.94
C VAL A 39 -8.93 1.12 -6.56
N VAL A 40 -10.20 0.71 -6.46
CA VAL A 40 -10.56 -0.67 -6.09
C VAL A 40 -9.99 -1.68 -7.09
N SER A 41 -10.11 -1.43 -8.40
CA SER A 41 -9.57 -2.34 -9.42
C SER A 41 -8.03 -2.47 -9.36
N ALA A 42 -7.32 -1.36 -9.07
CA ALA A 42 -5.88 -1.40 -8.87
C ALA A 42 -5.49 -2.19 -7.61
N LEU A 43 -6.23 -2.03 -6.51
CA LEU A 43 -6.01 -2.74 -5.26
C LEU A 43 -6.27 -4.25 -5.41
N ILE A 44 -7.36 -4.66 -6.05
CA ILE A 44 -7.65 -6.08 -6.35
C ILE A 44 -6.51 -6.72 -7.16
N LYS A 45 -6.04 -6.03 -8.20
CA LYS A 45 -4.93 -6.52 -9.02
C LYS A 45 -3.64 -6.68 -8.20
N GLN A 46 -3.42 -5.79 -7.25
CA GLN A 46 -2.21 -5.80 -6.43
C GLN A 46 -2.28 -6.83 -5.30
N SER A 47 -3.44 -7.02 -4.67
CA SER A 47 -3.63 -8.02 -3.61
C SER A 47 -3.51 -9.45 -4.16
N LYS A 48 -4.03 -9.73 -5.36
CA LYS A 48 -3.89 -11.02 -6.06
C LYS A 48 -2.45 -11.44 -6.39
N LYS A 49 -1.45 -10.59 -6.13
CA LYS A 49 -0.02 -10.93 -6.27
C LYS A 49 0.56 -11.61 -5.04
N LEU A 50 -0.18 -11.65 -3.94
CA LEU A 50 0.20 -12.32 -2.71
C LEU A 50 -0.76 -13.49 -2.45
N PRO A 51 -0.28 -14.57 -1.81
CA PRO A 51 -1.15 -15.54 -1.17
C PRO A 51 -2.14 -14.87 -0.22
N ASN A 52 -3.38 -15.35 -0.19
CA ASN A 52 -4.46 -14.76 0.59
C ASN A 52 -4.15 -14.75 2.10
N GLU A 53 -3.37 -15.73 2.57
CA GLU A 53 -2.96 -15.90 3.96
C GLU A 53 -2.15 -14.70 4.48
N LEU A 54 -1.43 -14.01 3.57
CA LEU A 54 -0.60 -12.85 3.89
C LEU A 54 -1.38 -11.54 3.87
N TYR A 55 -2.62 -11.55 3.38
CA TYR A 55 -3.42 -10.37 3.17
C TYR A 55 -4.79 -10.48 3.86
N LYS A 56 -4.79 -10.68 5.19
CA LYS A 56 -6.04 -10.86 5.96
C LYS A 56 -6.99 -9.66 5.94
N SER A 57 -6.46 -8.44 6.04
CA SER A 57 -7.28 -7.23 6.04
C SER A 57 -6.56 -6.02 5.50
N LEU A 58 -7.33 -5.02 5.07
CA LEU A 58 -6.90 -3.71 4.62
C LEU A 58 -7.55 -2.63 5.48
N THR A 59 -6.74 -1.77 6.09
CA THR A 59 -7.20 -0.56 6.78
C THR A 59 -6.99 0.65 5.87
N TRP A 60 -8.05 1.42 5.61
CA TRP A 60 -8.05 2.60 4.75
C TRP A 60 -8.57 3.84 5.49
N ASP A 61 -8.27 5.04 4.96
CA ASP A 61 -8.92 6.25 5.45
C ASP A 61 -10.40 6.30 5.06
N ARG A 62 -11.18 7.21 5.65
CA ARG A 62 -12.60 7.41 5.28
C ARG A 62 -12.78 8.15 3.95
N GLY A 63 -11.78 8.13 3.07
CA GLY A 63 -11.86 8.67 1.73
C GLY A 63 -12.96 8.01 0.90
N LYS A 64 -13.48 8.74 -0.09
CA LYS A 64 -14.50 8.21 -1.03
C LYS A 64 -13.88 7.22 -2.03
N GLU A 65 -12.56 7.20 -2.11
CA GLU A 65 -11.78 6.37 -3.01
C GLU A 65 -11.97 4.87 -2.78
N LEU A 66 -12.43 4.47 -1.60
CA LEU A 66 -12.76 3.08 -1.26
C LEU A 66 -14.24 2.87 -0.94
N ALA A 67 -15.14 3.70 -1.48
CA ALA A 67 -16.58 3.57 -1.27
C ALA A 67 -17.14 2.19 -1.69
N ASP A 68 -16.59 1.59 -2.75
CA ASP A 68 -16.92 0.24 -3.26
C ASP A 68 -15.97 -0.84 -2.69
N HIS A 69 -15.56 -0.69 -1.42
CA HIS A 69 -14.75 -1.69 -0.71
C HIS A 69 -15.41 -3.08 -0.66
N ARG A 70 -16.74 -3.16 -0.76
CA ARG A 70 -17.46 -4.45 -0.80
C ARG A 70 -17.02 -5.28 -2.00
N ARG A 71 -16.86 -4.66 -3.19
CA ARG A 71 -16.31 -5.33 -4.37
C ARG A 71 -14.89 -5.83 -4.13
N PHE A 72 -14.05 -5.02 -3.49
CA PHE A 72 -12.71 -5.44 -3.10
C PHE A 72 -12.75 -6.70 -2.22
N THR A 73 -13.55 -6.70 -1.15
CA THR A 73 -13.67 -7.85 -0.24
C THR A 73 -14.22 -9.08 -0.96
N MET A 74 -15.26 -8.94 -1.78
CA MET A 74 -15.83 -10.08 -2.54
C MET A 74 -14.82 -10.72 -3.50
N GLU A 75 -13.98 -9.93 -4.17
CA GLU A 75 -13.02 -10.45 -5.15
C GLU A 75 -11.73 -11.01 -4.55
N THR A 76 -11.43 -10.70 -3.29
CA THR A 76 -10.13 -11.00 -2.68
C THR A 76 -10.23 -11.77 -1.38
N ASN A 77 -11.42 -11.85 -0.78
CA ASN A 77 -11.66 -12.37 0.57
C ASN A 77 -10.89 -11.62 1.67
N ILE A 78 -10.65 -10.32 1.45
CA ILE A 78 -9.90 -9.45 2.36
C ILE A 78 -10.86 -8.47 3.03
N ASP A 79 -10.89 -8.47 4.36
CA ASP A 79 -11.73 -7.55 5.11
C ASP A 79 -11.21 -6.11 5.01
N VAL A 80 -12.12 -5.15 4.81
CA VAL A 80 -11.80 -3.72 4.79
C VAL A 80 -12.29 -3.05 6.05
N TYR A 81 -11.39 -2.34 6.72
CA TYR A 81 -11.66 -1.52 7.90
C TYR A 81 -11.35 -0.06 7.60
N PHE A 82 -12.15 0.85 8.16
CA PHE A 82 -11.94 2.28 8.02
C PHE A 82 -11.47 2.90 9.32
N CYS A 83 -10.53 3.83 9.25
CA CYS A 83 -10.09 4.58 10.42
C CYS A 83 -11.22 5.41 11.02
N ASP A 84 -11.14 5.67 12.32
CA ASP A 84 -12.06 6.57 13.01
C ASP A 84 -11.83 8.03 12.59
N PRO A 85 -12.86 8.89 12.63
CA PRO A 85 -12.71 10.30 12.31
C PRO A 85 -11.67 10.93 13.25
N SER A 86 -10.80 11.77 12.68
CA SER A 86 -9.74 12.48 13.43
C SER A 86 -8.72 11.57 14.13
N SER A 87 -8.54 10.32 13.66
CA SER A 87 -7.61 9.33 14.24
C SER A 87 -6.45 8.94 13.29
N PRO A 88 -5.62 9.88 12.82
CA PRO A 88 -4.54 9.59 11.86
C PRO A 88 -3.50 8.58 12.38
N TRP A 89 -3.29 8.50 13.70
CA TRP A 89 -2.36 7.56 14.33
C TRP A 89 -2.68 6.08 14.06
N GLN A 90 -3.92 5.75 13.67
CA GLN A 90 -4.31 4.38 13.28
C GLN A 90 -3.56 3.90 12.01
N ARG A 91 -2.94 4.82 11.25
CA ARG A 91 -2.14 4.55 10.04
C ARG A 91 -0.71 5.08 10.11
N GLY A 92 -0.11 5.06 11.31
CA GLY A 92 1.26 5.59 11.49
C GLY A 92 2.31 4.92 10.59
N SER A 93 2.10 3.67 10.14
CA SER A 93 3.03 2.99 9.22
C SER A 93 3.00 3.60 7.83
N ASN A 94 1.81 3.94 7.33
CA ASN A 94 1.63 4.60 6.04
C ASN A 94 2.21 6.00 6.02
N GLU A 95 2.03 6.80 7.09
CA GLU A 95 2.59 8.16 7.13
C GLU A 95 4.11 8.16 6.99
N ASN A 96 4.80 7.29 7.74
CA ASN A 96 6.24 7.14 7.64
C ASN A 96 6.68 6.65 6.24
N THR A 97 5.98 5.64 5.71
CA THR A 97 6.30 5.05 4.41
C THR A 97 6.07 6.04 3.26
N ASN A 98 4.97 6.79 3.30
CA ASN A 98 4.68 7.85 2.35
C ASN A 98 5.76 8.93 2.37
N GLY A 99 6.27 9.29 3.56
CA GLY A 99 7.43 10.18 3.70
C GLY A 99 8.67 9.68 2.96
N LEU A 100 8.98 8.39 3.05
CA LEU A 100 10.09 7.76 2.32
C LEU A 100 9.84 7.70 0.82
N LEU A 101 8.61 7.39 0.40
CA LEU A 101 8.21 7.36 -1.00
C LEU A 101 8.36 8.74 -1.67
N ARG A 102 8.25 9.84 -0.91
CA ARG A 102 8.50 11.19 -1.44
C ARG A 102 9.95 11.46 -1.86
N GLN A 103 10.91 10.63 -1.46
CA GLN A 103 12.28 10.67 -1.99
C GLN A 103 12.33 10.24 -3.47
N TYR A 104 11.40 9.39 -3.89
CA TYR A 104 11.29 8.87 -5.26
C TYR A 104 10.18 9.56 -6.07
N PHE A 105 9.14 10.01 -5.38
CA PHE A 105 7.95 10.64 -5.94
C PHE A 105 7.70 12.00 -5.26
N PRO A 106 8.54 13.03 -5.55
CA PRO A 106 8.47 14.30 -4.86
C PRO A 106 7.06 14.92 -4.91
N LYS A 107 6.69 15.71 -3.91
CA LYS A 107 5.39 16.39 -3.90
C LYS A 107 5.30 17.34 -5.10
N GLY A 108 4.11 17.44 -5.71
CA GLY A 108 3.86 18.34 -6.84
C GLY A 108 4.34 17.83 -8.21
N THR A 109 4.99 16.67 -8.29
CA THR A 109 5.37 16.07 -9.58
C THR A 109 4.24 15.25 -10.19
N ASP A 110 4.29 15.09 -11.50
CA ASP A 110 3.32 14.29 -12.25
C ASP A 110 3.65 12.80 -12.07
N LEU A 111 2.82 12.08 -11.32
CA LEU A 111 3.01 10.66 -11.04
C LEU A 111 2.55 9.77 -12.20
N SER A 112 1.78 10.30 -13.16
CA SER A 112 1.23 9.52 -14.27
C SER A 112 2.34 8.98 -15.20
N ILE A 113 3.49 9.66 -15.22
CA ILE A 113 4.67 9.29 -16.02
C ILE A 113 5.32 7.99 -15.54
N HIS A 114 5.09 7.60 -14.27
CA HIS A 114 5.71 6.40 -13.71
C HIS A 114 4.94 5.15 -14.13
N SER A 115 5.65 4.16 -14.67
CA SER A 115 5.08 2.85 -14.99
C SER A 115 4.92 1.99 -13.74
N GLN A 116 4.03 1.00 -13.77
CA GLN A 116 3.93 0.01 -12.68
C GLN A 116 5.27 -0.69 -12.42
N ALA A 117 6.08 -0.92 -13.46
CA ALA A 117 7.43 -1.50 -13.30
C ALA A 117 8.35 -0.59 -12.48
N LYS A 118 8.32 0.73 -12.72
CA LYS A 118 9.08 1.71 -11.91
C LYS A 118 8.60 1.71 -10.46
N LEU A 119 7.28 1.65 -10.23
CA LEU A 119 6.73 1.56 -8.88
C LEU A 119 7.20 0.30 -8.16
N ASN A 120 7.17 -0.86 -8.83
CA ASN A 120 7.68 -2.12 -8.27
C ASN A 120 9.16 -2.03 -7.92
N ALA A 121 9.98 -1.39 -8.77
CA ALA A 121 11.40 -1.21 -8.51
C ALA A 121 11.66 -0.33 -7.27
N VAL A 122 10.89 0.76 -7.10
CA VAL A 122 10.98 1.61 -5.90
C VAL A 122 10.52 0.87 -4.65
N ALA A 123 9.41 0.14 -4.73
CA ALA A 123 8.93 -0.69 -3.62
C ALA A 123 9.98 -1.73 -3.20
N ARG A 124 10.61 -2.39 -4.18
CA ARG A 124 11.71 -3.34 -3.95
C ARG A 124 12.88 -2.69 -3.21
N GLN A 125 13.33 -1.52 -3.65
CA GLN A 125 14.41 -0.79 -2.94
C GLN A 125 14.04 -0.45 -1.50
N LEU A 126 12.80 -0.06 -1.23
CA LEU A 126 12.34 0.19 0.14
C LEU A 126 12.22 -1.10 0.97
N ASN A 127 11.88 -2.22 0.33
CA ASN A 127 11.74 -3.53 0.96
C ASN A 127 13.08 -4.22 1.22
N GLU A 128 14.11 -3.91 0.45
CA GLU A 128 15.49 -4.40 0.64
C GLU A 128 16.31 -3.49 1.57
N ARG A 129 15.75 -2.35 2.00
CA ARG A 129 16.42 -1.40 2.90
C ARG A 129 16.23 -1.79 4.37
N PRO A 130 17.33 -2.00 5.13
CA PRO A 130 17.29 -2.21 6.58
C PRO A 130 16.47 -1.17 7.35
N ARG A 131 15.67 -1.61 8.32
CA ARG A 131 14.87 -0.72 9.18
C ARG A 131 15.28 -0.87 10.63
N LYS A 132 15.58 0.25 11.30
CA LYS A 132 15.86 0.26 12.75
C LYS A 132 14.70 -0.34 13.56
N THR A 133 13.46 -0.14 13.13
CA THR A 133 12.25 -0.70 13.77
C THR A 133 12.14 -2.22 13.61
N LEU A 134 12.95 -2.82 12.73
CA LEU A 134 13.02 -4.27 12.49
C LEU A 134 14.41 -4.80 12.88
N GLU A 135 15.09 -4.18 13.85
CA GLU A 135 16.42 -4.60 14.30
C GLU A 135 17.46 -4.64 13.16
N PHE A 136 17.32 -3.72 12.19
CA PHE A 136 18.12 -3.65 10.97
C PHE A 136 17.93 -4.81 9.98
N GLU A 137 16.92 -5.65 10.16
CA GLU A 137 16.44 -6.52 9.09
C GLU A 137 15.71 -5.73 7.99
N THR A 138 15.62 -6.34 6.81
CA THR A 138 14.87 -5.77 5.68
C THR A 138 13.39 -6.19 5.74
N PRO A 139 12.45 -5.33 5.32
CA PRO A 139 11.05 -5.72 5.18
C PRO A 139 10.86 -6.97 4.33
N ALA A 140 11.64 -7.13 3.26
CA ALA A 140 11.59 -8.32 2.39
C ALA A 140 11.98 -9.60 3.14
N SER A 141 13.07 -9.57 3.92
CA SER A 141 13.50 -10.71 4.73
C SER A 141 12.45 -11.11 5.77
N ARG A 142 11.95 -10.13 6.54
CA ARG A 142 10.92 -10.34 7.56
C ARG A 142 9.62 -10.86 6.96
N PHE A 143 9.19 -10.28 5.84
CA PHE A 143 8.01 -10.72 5.12
C PHE A 143 8.16 -12.16 4.63
N SER A 144 9.29 -12.50 4.01
CA SER A 144 9.57 -13.86 3.52
C SER A 144 9.57 -14.89 4.66
N ALA A 145 10.12 -14.55 5.83
CA ALA A 145 10.08 -15.41 7.00
C ALA A 145 8.64 -15.66 7.49
N CYS A 146 7.79 -14.63 7.50
CA CYS A 146 6.36 -14.79 7.81
C CYS A 146 5.62 -15.65 6.77
N VAL A 147 5.99 -15.56 5.49
CA VAL A 147 5.41 -16.42 4.45
C VAL A 147 5.77 -17.88 4.71
N ALA A 148 7.04 -18.16 4.96
CA ALA A 148 7.54 -19.51 5.20
C ALA A 148 6.92 -20.18 6.44
N SER A 149 6.48 -19.41 7.45
CA SER A 149 5.81 -19.95 8.63
C SER A 149 4.30 -20.19 8.45
N THR A 150 3.72 -19.74 7.33
CA THR A 150 2.26 -19.79 7.10
C THR A 150 1.86 -20.85 6.07
N GLY A 151 2.83 -21.44 5.36
CA GLY A 151 2.65 -22.62 4.49
C GLY A 151 3.13 -23.88 5.18
#